data_AF-A0A427B1X9-F1
#
_entry.id   AF-A0A427B1X9-F1
#
_cell.length_a   1.000
_cell.length_b   1.000
_cell.length_c   1.000
_cell.angle_alpha   90.00
_cell.angle_beta   90.00
_cell.angle_gamma   90.00
#
_symmetry.space_group_name_H-M   'P 1'
#
loop_
_entity.id
_entity.type
_entity.pdbx_description
1 polymer ?
#
loop_
_entity_poly.entity_id
_entity_poly.type
_entity_poly.pdbx_seq_one_letter_code
_entity_poly.pdbx_strand_id
1 'polypeptide(L)'
;MMRSKWSPAAHQDGLSNSSKELPAVYVAPQHGLKDLDKIDRLPGQPEGQSINQYAGYVTVDDQKGRALFYYFVESPEDEAKKPLVLWLNGGPGCSSLGYGAMEELGPFRVNSDGETLLANIIFLESPAGVGFSYSNTTSDYRSNGDRRTAEDSYTFLVNWLERFQEYKSHDFFITGESYGGHYVPQLASLILRNNMKKKKKKESIINLKGIAYEFLWAHAMYSDDTHKLIQKQCNGSDTSSSRGCQDAMLQARRETGEINLYNVYAPHCSPWARKVVHSA
;
A
#
# COMPACT_ATOMS: atom_id res chain seq x y z
N MET A 1 -0.46 -23.90 -3.35
CA MET A 1 0.55 -22.93 -3.84
C MET A 1 0.68 -23.04 -5.36
N MET A 2 -0.08 -22.25 -6.11
CA MET A 2 0.18 -22.12 -7.55
C MET A 2 1.25 -21.05 -7.75
N ARG A 3 2.44 -21.46 -8.18
CA ARG A 3 3.49 -20.57 -8.66
C ARG A 3 3.15 -20.20 -10.11
N SER A 4 2.56 -19.04 -10.35
CA SER A 4 2.47 -18.51 -11.71
C SER A 4 3.83 -17.92 -12.09
N LYS A 5 4.47 -18.50 -13.11
CA LYS A 5 5.63 -17.88 -13.76
C LYS A 5 5.15 -16.65 -14.51
N TRP A 6 5.58 -15.47 -14.08
CA TRP A 6 5.36 -14.22 -14.80
C TRP A 6 6.16 -14.24 -16.12
N SER A 7 5.45 -14.22 -17.24
CA SER A 7 6.02 -14.03 -18.59
C SER A 7 5.73 -12.59 -19.04
N PRO A 8 6.74 -11.79 -19.43
CA PRO A 8 6.55 -10.38 -19.79
C PRO A 8 5.73 -10.12 -21.08
N ALA A 9 5.32 -11.16 -21.81
CA ALA A 9 4.95 -11.04 -23.22
C ALA A 9 3.44 -10.98 -23.54
N ALA A 10 2.54 -11.08 -22.55
CA ALA A 10 1.09 -11.24 -22.83
C ALA A 10 0.20 -10.02 -22.51
N HIS A 11 0.77 -8.88 -22.11
CA HIS A 11 0.01 -7.64 -21.87
C HIS A 11 0.70 -6.41 -22.48
N GLN A 12 1.05 -6.49 -23.77
CA GLN A 12 1.57 -5.34 -24.53
C GLN A 12 0.51 -4.58 -25.33
N ASP A 13 -0.70 -5.12 -25.47
CA ASP A 13 -1.76 -4.46 -26.25
C ASP A 13 -2.62 -3.56 -25.36
N GLY A 14 -2.10 -2.37 -25.06
CA GLY A 14 -2.86 -1.32 -24.36
C GLY A 14 -2.03 -0.19 -23.78
N LEU A 15 -0.70 -0.33 -23.69
CA LEU A 15 0.17 0.75 -23.25
C LEU A 15 0.43 1.69 -24.43
N SER A 16 -0.45 2.68 -24.58
CA SER A 16 -0.21 3.80 -25.49
C SER A 16 1.20 4.34 -25.24
N ASN A 17 1.97 4.42 -26.31
CA ASN A 17 3.29 5.01 -26.38
C ASN A 17 3.18 6.53 -26.12
N SER A 18 2.89 6.89 -24.87
CA SER A 18 2.81 8.28 -24.42
C SER A 18 4.20 8.70 -23.97
N SER A 19 4.93 9.29 -24.90
CA SER A 19 6.11 10.14 -24.74
C SER A 19 5.88 11.38 -23.86
N LYS A 20 4.99 11.31 -22.85
CA LYS A 20 4.87 12.36 -21.84
C LYS A 20 6.05 12.27 -20.89
N GLU A 21 6.79 13.35 -20.76
CA GLU A 21 7.80 13.49 -19.73
C GLU A 21 7.18 13.17 -18.36
N LEU A 22 7.95 12.48 -17.51
CA LEU A 22 7.49 12.22 -16.15
C LEU A 22 7.57 13.54 -15.40
N PRO A 23 6.59 13.86 -14.53
CA PRO A 23 6.63 15.08 -13.75
C PRO A 23 7.91 15.13 -12.91
N ALA A 24 8.44 16.34 -12.72
CA ALA A 24 9.56 16.57 -11.83
C ALA A 24 9.15 16.18 -10.40
N VAL A 25 10.04 15.49 -9.69
CA VAL A 25 9.81 15.06 -8.31
C VAL A 25 10.17 16.21 -7.38
N TYR A 26 9.26 16.59 -6.50
CA TYR A 26 9.55 17.52 -5.41
C TYR A 26 10.48 16.85 -4.38
N VAL A 27 11.59 17.48 -4.02
CA VAL A 27 12.51 17.00 -3.00
C VAL A 27 12.73 18.11 -1.96
N ALA A 28 12.22 17.92 -0.75
CA ALA A 28 12.39 18.83 0.36
C ALA A 28 13.70 18.55 1.13
N PRO A 29 14.25 19.52 1.87
CA PRO A 29 15.32 19.26 2.83
C PRO A 29 14.89 18.24 3.90
N GLN A 30 15.67 17.18 4.12
CA GLN A 30 15.34 16.09 5.06
C GLN A 30 16.29 15.97 6.25
N HIS A 31 17.32 16.81 6.33
CA HIS A 31 18.37 16.68 7.34
C HIS A 31 17.82 16.85 8.77
N GLY A 32 18.16 15.92 9.68
CA GLY A 32 17.74 15.92 11.07
C GLY A 32 16.29 15.48 11.33
N LEU A 33 15.47 15.32 10.29
CA LEU A 33 14.05 14.96 10.47
C LEU A 33 13.86 13.52 10.96
N LYS A 34 14.78 12.60 10.62
CA LYS A 34 14.74 11.22 11.11
C LYS A 34 14.68 11.15 12.65
N ASP A 35 15.52 11.93 13.32
CA ASP A 35 15.60 11.91 14.79
C ASP A 35 14.34 12.51 15.43
N LEU A 36 13.72 13.50 14.77
CA LEU A 36 12.45 14.08 15.21
C LEU A 36 11.27 13.12 15.04
N ASP A 37 11.33 12.23 14.06
CA ASP A 37 10.29 11.23 13.82
C ASP A 37 10.45 10.00 14.73
N LYS A 38 11.54 9.90 15.51
CA LYS A 38 11.79 8.75 16.39
C LYS A 38 10.71 8.64 17.46
N ILE A 39 10.14 7.43 17.60
CA ILE A 39 9.26 7.08 18.69
C ILE A 39 10.07 6.31 19.74
N ASP A 40 10.20 6.88 20.94
CA ASP A 40 10.86 6.20 22.06
C ASP A 40 10.03 5.03 22.58
N ARG A 41 8.73 5.27 22.81
CA ARG A 41 7.79 4.24 23.27
C ARG A 41 6.35 4.67 23.00
N LEU A 42 5.52 3.73 22.54
CA LEU A 42 4.08 3.97 22.42
C LEU A 42 3.36 3.78 23.77
N PRO A 43 2.30 4.54 24.05
CA PRO A 43 1.40 4.24 25.16
C PRO A 43 0.86 2.80 25.06
N GLY A 44 1.05 2.00 26.11
CA GLY A 44 0.62 0.60 26.13
C GLY A 44 1.55 -0.39 25.41
N GLN A 45 2.71 0.04 24.92
CA GLN A 45 3.71 -0.87 24.35
C GLN A 45 4.20 -1.89 25.39
N PRO A 46 4.17 -3.20 25.07
CA PRO A 46 4.68 -4.26 25.94
C PRO A 46 6.12 -4.01 26.39
N GLU A 47 6.44 -4.42 27.62
CA GLU A 47 7.81 -4.35 28.13
C GLU A 47 8.71 -5.39 27.48
N GLY A 48 10.01 -5.10 27.37
CA GLY A 48 11.02 -6.02 26.83
C GLY A 48 11.16 -6.05 25.30
N GLN A 49 10.31 -5.33 24.56
CA GLN A 49 10.42 -5.21 23.10
C GLN A 49 11.16 -3.92 22.71
N SER A 50 12.47 -4.03 22.46
CA SER A 50 13.27 -2.93 21.93
C SER A 50 13.16 -2.90 20.41
N ILE A 51 12.29 -2.05 19.87
CA ILE A 51 12.08 -1.89 18.43
C ILE A 51 12.31 -0.44 18.06
N ASN A 52 13.10 -0.22 17.02
CA ASN A 52 13.24 1.09 16.42
C ASN A 52 12.02 1.39 15.55
N GLN A 53 11.27 2.41 15.96
CA GLN A 53 10.06 2.86 15.29
C GLN A 53 10.08 4.37 15.10
N TYR A 54 9.47 4.81 14.01
CA TYR A 54 9.44 6.22 13.61
C TYR A 54 8.07 6.53 13.02
N ALA A 55 7.55 7.72 13.28
CA ALA A 55 6.37 8.20 12.60
C ALA A 55 6.49 9.70 12.32
N GLY A 56 6.02 10.09 11.15
CA GLY A 56 6.13 11.47 10.73
C GLY A 56 5.46 11.72 9.41
N TYR A 57 5.64 12.94 8.92
CA TYR A 57 5.09 13.39 7.65
C TYR A 57 6.19 13.63 6.62
N VAL A 58 5.87 13.31 5.37
CA VAL A 58 6.68 13.69 4.22
C VAL A 58 5.80 14.49 3.27
N THR A 59 6.18 15.74 3.03
CA THR A 59 5.52 16.61 2.05
C THR A 59 5.78 16.10 0.64
N VAL A 60 4.71 15.85 -0.11
CA VAL A 60 4.75 15.35 -1.49
C VAL A 60 4.37 16.42 -2.52
N ASP A 61 3.77 17.52 -2.07
CA ASP A 61 3.44 18.70 -2.88
C ASP A 61 3.41 19.92 -1.97
N ASP A 62 4.40 20.80 -2.11
CA ASP A 62 4.58 22.01 -1.31
C ASP A 62 3.53 23.07 -1.62
N GLN A 63 3.20 23.26 -2.89
CA GLN A 63 2.24 24.26 -3.36
C GLN A 63 0.84 24.01 -2.81
N LYS A 64 0.45 22.73 -2.73
CA LYS A 64 -0.85 22.33 -2.19
C LYS A 64 -0.82 22.02 -0.70
N GLY A 65 0.36 22.02 -0.08
CA GLY A 65 0.57 21.61 1.31
C GLY A 65 0.08 20.18 1.56
N ARG A 66 0.41 19.25 0.65
CA ARG A 66 0.04 17.84 0.72
C ARG A 66 1.17 17.05 1.34
N ALA A 67 0.87 16.33 2.42
CA ALA A 67 1.83 15.50 3.14
C ALA A 67 1.24 14.13 3.47
N LEU A 68 2.05 13.09 3.30
CA LEU A 68 1.70 11.73 3.66
C LEU A 68 2.33 11.35 5.00
N PHE A 69 1.51 10.81 5.90
CA PHE A 69 1.92 10.22 7.15
C PHE A 69 2.45 8.80 6.91
N TYR A 70 3.49 8.44 7.65
CA TYR A 70 3.99 7.07 7.68
C TYR A 70 4.26 6.63 9.12
N TYR A 71 4.17 5.32 9.34
CA TYR A 71 4.73 4.63 10.48
C TYR A 71 5.76 3.62 9.97
N PHE A 72 6.99 3.74 10.42
CA PHE A 72 8.11 2.89 10.02
C PHE A 72 8.62 2.10 11.21
N VAL A 73 8.86 0.80 11.00
CA VAL A 73 9.36 -0.11 12.00
C VAL A 73 10.55 -0.84 11.42
N GLU A 74 11.69 -0.77 12.08
CA GLU A 74 12.88 -1.55 11.71
C GLU A 74 12.70 -3.01 12.13
N SER A 75 13.37 -3.92 11.42
CA SER A 75 13.45 -5.30 11.87
C SER A 75 14.07 -5.37 13.27
N PRO A 76 13.52 -6.18 14.20
CA PRO A 76 14.11 -6.34 15.53
C PRO A 76 15.49 -7.04 15.49
N GLU A 77 15.80 -7.70 14.37
CA GLU A 77 17.07 -8.39 14.15
C GLU A 77 17.74 -7.96 12.84
N ASP A 78 19.03 -7.64 12.90
CA ASP A 78 19.92 -7.40 11.77
C ASP A 78 19.33 -6.43 10.71
N GLU A 79 18.76 -5.30 11.15
CA GLU A 79 17.99 -4.38 10.32
C GLU A 79 18.72 -3.96 9.04
N ALA A 80 20.05 -3.76 9.12
CA ALA A 80 20.93 -3.41 8.01
C ALA A 80 21.02 -4.47 6.90
N LYS A 81 20.68 -5.74 7.19
CA LYS A 81 20.68 -6.85 6.21
C LYS A 81 19.27 -7.20 5.74
N LYS A 82 18.24 -6.70 6.40
CA LYS A 82 16.84 -7.03 6.08
C LYS A 82 16.30 -6.14 4.96
N PRO A 83 15.37 -6.66 4.14
CA PRO A 83 14.76 -5.86 3.08
C PRO A 83 13.96 -4.69 3.65
N LEU A 84 13.77 -3.66 2.82
CA LEU A 84 12.81 -2.59 3.05
C LEU A 84 11.50 -2.95 2.33
N VAL A 85 10.39 -2.91 3.04
CA VAL A 85 9.06 -3.27 2.54
C VAL A 85 8.12 -2.09 2.74
N LEU A 86 7.51 -1.63 1.65
CA LEU A 86 6.39 -0.69 1.71
C LEU A 86 5.07 -1.47 1.73
N TRP A 87 4.26 -1.28 2.77
CA TRP A 87 2.93 -1.86 2.90
C TRP A 87 1.83 -0.82 2.61
N LEU A 88 0.86 -1.20 1.77
CA LEU A 88 -0.27 -0.37 1.36
C LEU A 88 -1.60 -1.14 1.50
N ASN A 89 -2.43 -0.76 2.47
CA ASN A 89 -3.83 -1.20 2.48
C ASN A 89 -4.63 -0.50 1.35
N GLY A 90 -5.72 -1.15 0.93
CA GLY A 90 -6.53 -0.71 -0.20
C GLY A 90 -7.67 0.25 0.16
N GLY A 91 -8.91 -0.19 -0.11
CA GLY A 91 -10.13 0.61 0.05
C GLY A 91 -10.83 0.87 -1.29
N PRO A 92 -10.45 1.92 -2.07
CA PRO A 92 -9.43 2.95 -1.81
C PRO A 92 -9.75 3.82 -0.60
N GLY A 93 -8.72 4.23 0.16
CA GLY A 93 -8.87 5.17 1.27
C GLY A 93 -8.79 4.55 2.68
N CYS A 94 -8.46 3.26 2.79
CA CYS A 94 -8.24 2.60 4.07
C CYS A 94 -6.83 2.88 4.60
N SER A 95 -6.67 2.96 5.92
CA SER A 95 -5.40 3.29 6.56
C SER A 95 -4.46 2.08 6.65
N SER A 96 -3.22 2.25 6.19
CA SER A 96 -2.16 1.24 6.36
C SER A 96 -1.65 1.13 7.80
N LEU A 97 -1.79 2.20 8.59
CA LEU A 97 -1.50 2.15 10.02
C LEU A 97 -2.59 1.35 10.74
N GLY A 98 -3.86 1.69 10.51
CA GLY A 98 -5.00 1.07 11.19
C GLY A 98 -5.13 -0.42 10.91
N TYR A 99 -5.14 -0.81 9.64
CA TYR A 99 -5.24 -2.22 9.26
C TYR A 99 -3.87 -2.90 9.34
N GLY A 100 -2.96 -2.54 8.45
CA GLY A 100 -1.65 -3.19 8.33
C GLY A 100 -0.86 -3.26 9.64
N ALA A 101 -0.62 -2.12 10.30
CA ALA A 101 0.23 -2.10 11.48
C ALA A 101 -0.49 -2.56 12.77
N MET A 102 -1.75 -2.17 12.97
CA MET A 102 -2.43 -2.40 14.26
C MET A 102 -3.28 -3.68 14.30
N GLU A 103 -3.73 -4.16 13.14
CA GLU A 103 -4.63 -5.31 13.05
C GLU A 103 -3.99 -6.54 12.38
N GLU A 104 -3.00 -6.35 11.51
CA GLU A 104 -2.50 -7.41 10.63
C GLU A 104 -1.08 -7.85 10.97
N LEU A 105 -0.07 -7.13 10.46
CA LEU A 105 1.34 -7.58 10.42
C LEU A 105 2.33 -6.64 11.15
N GLY A 106 1.83 -5.66 11.88
CA GLY A 106 2.70 -4.78 12.65
C GLY A 106 3.35 -5.45 13.87
N PRO A 107 4.35 -4.77 14.46
CA PRO A 107 5.32 -5.37 15.38
C PRO A 107 4.77 -5.80 16.74
N PHE A 108 3.55 -5.37 17.09
CA PHE A 108 2.95 -5.60 18.41
C PHE A 108 1.91 -6.72 18.41
N ARG A 109 1.73 -7.40 17.27
CA ARG A 109 0.98 -8.65 17.20
C ARG A 109 1.94 -9.80 16.91
N VAL A 110 1.80 -10.86 17.69
CA VAL A 110 2.50 -12.12 17.44
C VAL A 110 1.74 -12.82 16.32
N ASN A 111 2.43 -13.22 15.25
CA ASN A 111 1.81 -14.01 14.19
C ASN A 111 1.34 -15.37 14.75
N SER A 112 0.46 -16.06 14.02
CA SER A 112 -0.07 -17.36 14.47
C SER A 112 1.00 -18.44 14.69
N ASP A 113 2.18 -18.28 14.08
CA ASP A 113 3.35 -19.14 14.23
C ASP A 113 4.28 -18.73 15.39
N GLY A 114 3.95 -17.67 16.12
CA GLY A 114 4.77 -17.16 17.21
C GLY A 114 5.89 -16.21 16.77
N GLU A 115 6.10 -15.99 15.48
CA GLU A 115 7.22 -15.20 14.96
C GLU A 115 6.80 -13.75 14.68
N THR A 116 7.75 -12.81 14.81
CA THR A 116 7.55 -11.40 14.40
C THR A 116 8.07 -11.24 12.97
N LEU A 117 7.46 -10.36 12.17
CA LEU A 117 7.93 -10.13 10.80
C LEU A 117 9.38 -9.60 10.79
N LEU A 118 10.28 -10.30 10.09
CA LEU A 118 11.71 -9.95 10.00
C LEU A 118 12.02 -9.07 8.78
N ALA A 119 11.45 -7.86 8.73
CA ALA A 119 11.73 -6.88 7.69
C ALA A 119 11.64 -5.45 8.23
N ASN A 120 12.23 -4.49 7.51
CA ASN A 120 12.00 -3.07 7.77
C ASN A 120 10.73 -2.66 7.03
N ILE A 121 9.68 -2.25 7.73
CA ILE A 121 8.34 -2.05 7.14
C ILE A 121 7.91 -0.60 7.25
N ILE A 122 7.55 0.01 6.13
CA ILE A 122 6.88 1.30 6.05
C ILE A 122 5.39 1.06 5.84
N PHE A 123 4.56 1.46 6.82
CA PHE A 123 3.12 1.58 6.67
C PHE A 123 2.79 3.00 6.23
N LEU A 124 2.39 3.16 4.97
CA LEU A 124 2.13 4.47 4.38
C LEU A 124 0.63 4.73 4.32
N GLU A 125 0.17 5.84 4.90
CA GLU A 125 -1.20 6.30 4.75
C GLU A 125 -1.34 7.08 3.44
N SER A 126 -1.96 6.47 2.43
CA SER A 126 -2.07 7.04 1.09
C SER A 126 -3.42 6.69 0.47
N PRO A 127 -4.04 7.60 -0.30
CA PRO A 127 -3.60 8.96 -0.63
C PRO A 127 -3.85 9.99 0.50
N ALA A 128 -3.57 11.27 0.24
CA ALA A 128 -3.91 12.35 1.17
C ALA A 128 -5.41 12.37 1.51
N GLY A 129 -5.72 12.51 2.81
CA GLY A 129 -7.05 12.36 3.40
C GLY A 129 -7.26 11.01 4.10
N VAL A 130 -6.36 10.04 3.91
CA VAL A 130 -6.39 8.76 4.62
C VAL A 130 -5.69 8.89 5.97
N GLY A 131 -6.39 8.52 7.05
CA GLY A 131 -5.84 8.55 8.40
C GLY A 131 -5.33 9.93 8.79
N PHE A 132 -4.04 10.03 9.06
CA PHE A 132 -3.34 11.27 9.40
C PHE A 132 -2.82 12.03 8.18
N SER A 133 -2.70 11.41 7.00
CA SER A 133 -2.27 12.09 5.78
C SER A 133 -3.24 13.20 5.36
N TYR A 134 -2.71 14.35 4.93
CA TYR A 134 -3.53 15.54 4.68
C TYR A 134 -3.10 16.35 3.46
N SER A 135 -3.97 17.26 3.04
CA SER A 135 -3.70 18.34 2.10
C SER A 135 -4.32 19.64 2.60
N ASN A 136 -3.56 20.74 2.54
CA ASN A 136 -4.09 22.08 2.79
C ASN A 136 -5.06 22.52 1.67
N THR A 137 -5.10 21.82 0.54
CA THR A 137 -5.98 22.10 -0.60
C THR A 137 -7.18 21.15 -0.61
N THR A 138 -8.35 21.63 -0.19
CA THR A 138 -9.57 20.80 -0.03
C THR A 138 -10.01 20.08 -1.31
N SER A 139 -9.74 20.62 -2.49
CA SER A 139 -10.10 19.97 -3.76
C SER A 139 -9.28 18.69 -4.03
N ASP A 140 -8.14 18.50 -3.36
CA ASP A 140 -7.36 17.27 -3.46
C ASP A 140 -8.19 16.07 -2.99
N TYR A 141 -8.95 16.19 -1.90
CA TYR A 141 -9.75 15.09 -1.36
C TYR A 141 -10.83 14.57 -2.34
N ARG A 142 -11.25 15.37 -3.31
CA ARG A 142 -12.24 15.00 -4.33
C ARG A 142 -11.63 14.53 -5.65
N SER A 143 -10.33 14.71 -5.81
CA SER A 143 -9.61 14.44 -7.06
C SER A 143 -8.58 13.33 -6.91
N ASN A 144 -8.67 12.53 -5.84
CA ASN A 144 -7.84 11.35 -5.63
C ASN A 144 -8.05 10.37 -6.78
N GLY A 145 -6.98 9.74 -7.24
CA GLY A 145 -7.02 8.80 -8.35
C GLY A 145 -5.66 8.14 -8.55
N ASP A 146 -5.67 6.95 -9.12
CA ASP A 146 -4.54 6.03 -9.19
C ASP A 146 -3.22 6.69 -9.61
N ARG A 147 -3.27 7.50 -10.68
CA ARG A 147 -2.08 8.20 -11.19
C ARG A 147 -1.47 9.13 -10.15
N ARG A 148 -2.30 9.97 -9.50
CA ARG A 148 -1.79 10.90 -8.49
C ARG A 148 -1.31 10.16 -7.25
N THR A 149 -2.04 9.13 -6.82
CA THR A 149 -1.62 8.28 -5.69
C THR A 149 -0.25 7.66 -5.94
N ALA A 150 0.02 7.16 -7.16
CA ALA A 150 1.33 6.64 -7.54
C ALA A 150 2.41 7.73 -7.58
N GLU A 151 2.12 8.90 -8.17
CA GLU A 151 3.04 10.05 -8.24
C GLU A 151 3.41 10.58 -6.83
N ASP A 152 2.43 10.74 -5.94
CA ASP A 152 2.64 11.19 -4.56
C ASP A 152 3.38 10.13 -3.75
N SER A 153 3.04 8.85 -3.87
CA SER A 153 3.74 7.76 -3.16
C SER A 153 5.18 7.59 -3.65
N TYR A 154 5.45 7.84 -4.93
CA TYR A 154 6.82 7.88 -5.45
C TYR A 154 7.61 9.06 -4.89
N THR A 155 6.99 10.25 -4.85
CA THR A 155 7.59 11.46 -4.25
C THR A 155 7.87 11.26 -2.77
N PHE A 156 6.96 10.61 -2.05
CA PHE A 156 7.15 10.15 -0.68
C PHE A 156 8.40 9.29 -0.56
N LEU A 157 8.53 8.22 -1.36
CA LEU A 157 9.67 7.30 -1.28
C LEU A 157 11.01 7.99 -1.56
N VAL A 158 11.05 8.91 -2.54
CA VAL A 158 12.27 9.66 -2.84
C VAL A 158 12.69 10.52 -1.64
N ASN A 159 11.76 11.28 -1.05
CA ASN A 159 12.05 12.11 0.11
C ASN A 159 12.35 11.28 1.36
N TRP A 160 11.61 10.19 1.58
CA TRP A 160 11.81 9.29 2.71
C TRP A 160 13.21 8.66 2.65
N LEU A 161 13.69 8.25 1.48
CA LEU A 161 15.05 7.75 1.31
C LEU A 161 16.14 8.82 1.49
N GLU A 162 15.84 10.09 1.25
CA GLU A 162 16.76 11.19 1.61
C GLU A 162 16.83 11.42 3.13
N ARG A 163 15.74 11.11 3.86
CA ARG A 163 15.67 11.14 5.33
C ARG A 163 16.34 9.92 5.97
N PHE A 164 16.13 8.74 5.40
CA PHE A 164 16.61 7.43 5.85
C PHE A 164 17.65 6.87 4.88
N GLN A 165 18.81 7.53 4.80
CA GLN A 165 19.79 7.29 3.72
C GLN A 165 20.42 5.91 3.75
N GLU A 166 20.55 5.31 4.93
CA GLU A 166 21.04 3.95 5.16
C GLU A 166 20.21 2.90 4.42
N TYR A 167 18.93 3.19 4.13
CA TYR A 167 18.05 2.27 3.41
C TYR A 167 18.13 2.38 1.88
N LYS A 168 18.91 3.34 1.32
CA LYS A 168 19.02 3.54 -0.14
C LYS A 168 19.54 2.31 -0.89
N SER A 169 20.37 1.48 -0.25
CA SER A 169 20.94 0.27 -0.85
C SER A 169 20.13 -1.00 -0.58
N HIS A 170 19.15 -0.95 0.32
CA HIS A 170 18.39 -2.13 0.71
C HIS A 170 17.59 -2.68 -0.47
N ASP A 171 17.42 -4.00 -0.48
CA ASP A 171 16.45 -4.64 -1.36
C ASP A 171 15.05 -4.13 -1.01
N PHE A 172 14.35 -3.56 -1.99
CA PHE A 172 13.06 -2.90 -1.78
C PHE A 172 11.91 -3.72 -2.38
N PHE A 173 10.85 -3.90 -1.61
CA PHE A 173 9.62 -4.57 -2.02
C PHE A 173 8.42 -3.68 -1.77
N ILE A 174 7.42 -3.80 -2.63
CA ILE A 174 6.12 -3.14 -2.44
C ILE A 174 5.05 -4.21 -2.27
N THR A 175 4.33 -4.13 -1.17
CA THR A 175 3.25 -5.06 -0.84
C THR A 175 1.96 -4.29 -0.59
N GLY A 176 0.84 -4.95 -0.79
CA GLY A 176 -0.45 -4.34 -0.49
C GLY A 176 -1.61 -5.30 -0.68
N GLU A 177 -2.79 -4.86 -0.27
CA GLU A 177 -3.98 -5.70 -0.23
C GLU A 177 -5.22 -4.99 -0.78
N SER A 178 -6.20 -5.76 -1.23
CA SER A 178 -7.45 -5.22 -1.78
C SER A 178 -7.15 -4.24 -2.95
N TYR A 179 -7.60 -2.99 -2.89
CA TYR A 179 -7.26 -1.95 -3.88
C TYR A 179 -5.75 -1.63 -3.94
N GLY A 180 -4.95 -2.12 -2.99
CA GLY A 180 -3.49 -2.21 -3.10
C GLY A 180 -3.04 -2.93 -4.38
N GLY A 181 -3.85 -3.84 -4.95
CA GLY A 181 -3.63 -4.42 -6.27
C GLY A 181 -3.60 -3.39 -7.42
N HIS A 182 -4.16 -2.19 -7.25
CA HIS A 182 -3.98 -1.05 -8.15
C HIS A 182 -2.75 -0.22 -7.78
N TYR A 183 -2.56 0.08 -6.50
CA TYR A 183 -1.49 0.95 -6.03
C TYR A 183 -0.09 0.37 -6.28
N VAL A 184 0.10 -0.89 -5.91
CA VAL A 184 1.39 -1.59 -5.95
C VAL A 184 1.99 -1.66 -7.36
N PRO A 185 1.31 -2.21 -8.39
CA PRO A 185 1.90 -2.30 -9.73
C PRO A 185 2.08 -0.93 -10.40
N GLN A 186 1.21 0.04 -10.14
CA GLN A 186 1.32 1.39 -10.72
C GLN A 186 2.53 2.15 -10.14
N LEU A 187 2.72 2.08 -8.82
CA LEU A 187 3.91 2.62 -8.16
C LEU A 187 5.19 1.91 -8.64
N ALA A 188 5.19 0.58 -8.70
CA ALA A 188 6.32 -0.19 -9.20
C ALA A 188 6.70 0.19 -10.65
N SER A 189 5.71 0.35 -11.53
CA SER A 189 5.92 0.81 -12.91
C SER A 189 6.56 2.21 -12.94
N LEU A 190 6.09 3.13 -12.09
CA LEU A 190 6.64 4.47 -11.99
C LEU A 190 8.10 4.47 -11.48
N ILE A 191 8.41 3.64 -10.49
CA ILE A 191 9.78 3.45 -9.99
C ILE A 191 10.69 2.93 -11.10
N LEU A 192 10.29 1.87 -11.82
CA LEU A 192 11.10 1.28 -12.89
C LEU A 192 11.39 2.31 -14.00
N ARG A 193 10.38 3.09 -14.41
CA ARG A 193 10.54 4.15 -15.41
C ARG A 193 11.52 5.24 -14.95
N ASN A 194 11.43 5.68 -13.70
CA ASN A 194 12.36 6.65 -13.15
C ASN A 194 13.77 6.07 -13.00
N ASN A 195 13.91 4.83 -12.52
CA ASN A 195 15.19 4.14 -12.41
C ASN A 195 15.91 4.04 -13.76
N MET A 196 15.18 3.78 -14.86
CA MET A 196 15.77 3.79 -16.21
C MET A 196 16.35 5.16 -16.58
N LYS A 197 15.66 6.26 -16.23
CA LYS A 197 16.15 7.62 -16.47
C LYS A 197 17.36 7.94 -15.59
N LYS A 198 17.28 7.63 -14.29
CA LYS A 198 18.35 7.85 -13.32
C LYS A 198 19.62 7.07 -13.68
N LYS A 199 19.51 5.81 -14.13
CA LYS A 199 20.64 5.02 -14.65
C LYS A 199 21.36 5.70 -15.81
N LYS A 200 20.64 6.31 -16.76
CA LYS A 200 21.25 7.06 -17.87
C LYS A 200 22.05 8.28 -17.37
N LYS A 201 21.62 8.89 -16.26
CA LYS A 201 22.28 10.02 -15.61
C LYS A 201 23.30 9.61 -14.54
N LYS A 202 23.50 8.31 -14.30
CA LYS A 202 24.34 7.76 -13.20
C LYS A 202 23.90 8.24 -11.80
N GLU A 203 22.61 8.46 -11.60
CA GLU A 203 22.01 8.82 -10.32
C GLU A 203 21.59 7.57 -9.52
N SER A 204 21.46 7.72 -8.20
CA SER A 204 20.98 6.64 -7.32
C SER A 204 19.55 6.21 -7.63
N ILE A 205 19.27 4.92 -7.54
CA ILE A 205 17.97 4.30 -7.86
C ILE A 205 17.35 3.68 -6.62
N ILE A 206 16.03 3.44 -6.67
CA ILE A 206 15.35 2.59 -5.69
C ILE A 206 15.56 1.13 -6.13
N ASN A 207 16.19 0.31 -5.29
CA ASN A 207 16.53 -1.09 -5.59
C ASN A 207 15.32 -2.04 -5.49
N LEU A 208 14.28 -1.78 -6.30
CA LEU A 208 13.05 -2.57 -6.35
C LEU A 208 13.34 -4.01 -6.83
N LYS A 209 13.05 -5.00 -5.98
CA LYS A 209 13.24 -6.44 -6.26
C LYS A 209 11.96 -7.19 -6.57
N GLY A 210 10.82 -6.75 -6.05
CA GLY A 210 9.56 -7.45 -6.27
C GLY A 210 8.35 -6.69 -5.75
N ILE A 211 7.18 -7.23 -6.12
CA ILE A 211 5.88 -6.78 -5.63
C ILE A 211 5.05 -7.99 -5.19
N ALA A 212 4.17 -7.80 -4.21
CA ALA A 212 3.16 -8.79 -3.84
C ALA A 212 1.83 -8.10 -3.55
N TYR A 213 0.71 -8.67 -4.00
CA TYR A 213 -0.62 -8.16 -3.67
C TYR A 213 -1.68 -9.25 -3.74
N GLU A 214 -2.71 -9.14 -2.90
CA GLU A 214 -3.86 -10.05 -2.89
C GLU A 214 -4.94 -9.57 -3.88
N PHE A 215 -5.53 -10.52 -4.62
CA PHE A 215 -6.61 -10.24 -5.56
C PHE A 215 -7.82 -11.13 -5.28
N LEU A 216 -8.97 -10.51 -4.97
CA LEU A 216 -10.19 -11.17 -4.51
C LEU A 216 -10.77 -12.21 -5.49
N TRP A 217 -10.51 -12.09 -6.80
CA TRP A 217 -11.02 -13.04 -7.80
C TRP A 217 -10.52 -14.48 -7.59
N ALA A 218 -9.36 -14.65 -6.96
CA ALA A 218 -8.79 -15.98 -6.72
C ALA A 218 -9.64 -16.88 -5.78
N HIS A 219 -10.70 -16.35 -5.17
CA HIS A 219 -11.54 -17.05 -4.19
C HIS A 219 -12.86 -17.60 -4.76
N ALA A 220 -13.13 -17.51 -6.07
CA ALA A 220 -14.34 -18.07 -6.71
C ALA A 220 -15.68 -17.61 -6.09
N MET A 221 -15.76 -16.32 -5.69
CA MET A 221 -16.91 -15.73 -4.99
C MET A 221 -18.13 -15.42 -5.89
N TYR A 222 -17.97 -15.56 -7.20
CA TYR A 222 -19.02 -15.42 -8.20
C TYR A 222 -18.63 -16.23 -9.43
N SER A 223 -19.62 -16.55 -10.28
CA SER A 223 -19.45 -17.44 -11.42
C SER A 223 -18.54 -16.87 -12.51
N ASP A 224 -17.94 -17.75 -13.32
CA ASP A 224 -17.14 -17.37 -14.49
C ASP A 224 -17.92 -16.50 -15.48
N ASP A 225 -19.23 -16.71 -15.59
CA ASP A 225 -20.09 -15.93 -16.49
C ASP A 225 -20.30 -14.51 -15.95
N THR A 226 -20.50 -14.37 -14.64
CA THR A 226 -20.53 -13.06 -13.97
C THR A 226 -19.17 -12.36 -14.07
N HIS A 227 -18.06 -13.10 -13.97
CA HIS A 227 -16.72 -12.54 -14.17
C HIS A 227 -16.54 -11.99 -15.60
N LYS A 228 -16.90 -12.77 -16.62
CA LYS A 228 -16.85 -12.33 -18.03
C LYS A 228 -17.76 -11.12 -18.27
N LEU A 229 -18.93 -11.10 -17.61
CA LEU A 229 -19.86 -9.98 -17.69
C LEU A 229 -19.26 -8.70 -17.10
N ILE A 230 -18.61 -8.78 -15.94
CA ILE A 230 -17.90 -7.65 -15.32
C ILE A 230 -16.77 -7.18 -16.23
N GLN A 231 -15.90 -8.08 -16.72
CA GLN A 231 -14.82 -7.69 -17.64
C GLN A 231 -15.35 -6.93 -18.86
N LYS A 232 -16.46 -7.40 -19.43
CA LYS A 232 -17.09 -6.81 -20.62
C LYS A 232 -17.78 -5.47 -20.33
N GLN A 233 -18.53 -5.36 -19.25
CA GLN A 233 -19.39 -4.19 -18.97
C GLN A 233 -18.67 -3.09 -18.19
N CYS A 234 -17.67 -3.47 -17.40
CA CYS A 234 -16.88 -2.59 -16.56
C CYS A 234 -15.54 -2.21 -17.19
N ASN A 235 -15.19 -2.73 -18.38
CA ASN A 235 -13.86 -2.58 -19.00
C ASN A 235 -12.71 -2.94 -18.04
N GLY A 236 -12.93 -3.94 -17.18
CA GLY A 236 -11.96 -4.33 -16.15
C GLY A 236 -11.75 -3.30 -15.03
N SER A 237 -12.68 -2.35 -14.84
CA SER A 237 -12.62 -1.34 -13.80
C SER A 237 -13.90 -1.30 -12.96
N ASP A 238 -13.77 -1.53 -11.66
CA ASP A 238 -14.89 -1.52 -10.70
C ASP A 238 -15.50 -0.12 -10.47
N THR A 239 -14.95 0.92 -11.12
CA THR A 239 -15.42 2.32 -10.99
C THR A 239 -16.27 2.78 -12.17
N SER A 240 -16.49 1.93 -13.18
CA SER A 240 -17.35 2.27 -14.32
C SER A 240 -18.79 2.50 -13.88
N SER A 241 -19.29 3.72 -14.08
CA SER A 241 -20.67 4.12 -13.75
C SER A 241 -21.69 3.65 -14.79
N SER A 242 -21.32 2.77 -15.72
CA SER A 242 -22.26 2.26 -16.71
C SER A 242 -23.33 1.41 -16.02
N ARG A 243 -24.57 1.52 -16.48
CA ARG A 243 -25.67 0.70 -15.94
C ARG A 243 -25.36 -0.80 -16.07
N GLY A 244 -24.77 -1.20 -17.20
CA GLY A 244 -24.34 -2.59 -17.42
C GLY A 244 -23.28 -3.06 -16.42
N CYS A 245 -22.35 -2.19 -16.01
CA CYS A 245 -21.37 -2.53 -14.99
C CYS A 245 -22.02 -2.64 -13.61
N GLN A 246 -22.91 -1.70 -13.26
CA GLN A 246 -23.65 -1.74 -11.99
C GLN A 246 -24.49 -3.01 -11.87
N ASP A 247 -25.18 -3.41 -12.94
CA ASP A 247 -25.99 -4.63 -12.98
C ASP A 247 -25.12 -5.89 -12.83
N ALA A 248 -23.96 -5.92 -13.48
CA ALA A 248 -23.00 -7.02 -13.35
C ALA A 248 -22.43 -7.12 -11.92
N MET A 249 -22.07 -5.99 -11.31
CA MET A 249 -21.58 -5.93 -9.92
C MET A 249 -22.68 -6.29 -8.91
N LEU A 250 -23.94 -5.97 -9.19
CA LEU A 250 -25.08 -6.42 -8.39
C LEU A 250 -25.30 -7.93 -8.52
N GLN A 251 -25.10 -8.49 -9.71
CA GLN A 251 -25.16 -9.94 -9.91
C GLN A 251 -24.06 -10.65 -9.11
N ALA A 252 -22.82 -10.17 -9.16
CA ALA A 252 -21.74 -10.71 -8.34
C ALA A 252 -22.09 -10.68 -6.84
N ARG A 253 -22.59 -9.55 -6.34
CA ARG A 253 -23.04 -9.44 -4.93
C ARG A 253 -24.15 -10.44 -4.57
N ARG A 254 -25.11 -10.67 -5.46
CA ARG A 254 -26.17 -11.67 -5.24
C ARG A 254 -25.62 -13.09 -5.19
N GLU A 255 -24.67 -13.42 -6.05
CA GLU A 255 -24.02 -14.74 -6.07
C GLU A 255 -23.17 -14.98 -4.83
N THR A 256 -22.50 -13.94 -4.34
CA THR A 256 -21.70 -14.02 -3.10
C THR A 256 -22.58 -14.21 -1.85
N GLY A 257 -23.77 -13.60 -1.80
CA GLY A 257 -24.69 -13.72 -0.66
C GLY A 257 -24.24 -12.93 0.59
N GLU A 258 -24.92 -13.18 1.72
CA GLU A 258 -24.59 -12.55 3.01
C GLU A 258 -23.47 -13.30 3.73
N ILE A 259 -22.25 -13.11 3.22
CA ILE A 259 -21.03 -13.62 3.85
C ILE A 259 -20.12 -12.46 4.22
N ASN A 260 -19.27 -12.67 5.22
CA ASN A 260 -18.17 -11.76 5.48
C ASN A 260 -17.15 -11.87 4.33
N LEU A 261 -17.20 -10.91 3.40
CA LEU A 261 -16.32 -10.85 2.23
C LEU A 261 -14.82 -10.82 2.57
N TYR A 262 -14.47 -10.39 3.79
CA TYR A 262 -13.09 -10.33 4.26
C TYR A 262 -12.64 -11.63 4.94
N ASN A 263 -13.59 -12.46 5.38
CA ASN A 263 -13.32 -13.80 5.91
C ASN A 263 -14.60 -14.64 5.83
N VAL A 264 -14.74 -15.41 4.75
CA VAL A 264 -15.97 -16.11 4.39
C VAL A 264 -16.41 -17.18 5.41
N TYR A 265 -15.51 -17.57 6.30
CA TYR A 265 -15.76 -18.54 7.37
C TYR A 265 -15.98 -17.88 8.74
N ALA A 266 -15.71 -16.58 8.87
CA ALA A 266 -15.92 -15.85 10.12
C ALA A 266 -17.34 -15.28 10.21
N PRO A 267 -17.91 -15.21 11.42
CA PRO A 267 -19.17 -14.51 11.63
C PRO A 267 -19.01 -13.01 11.36
N HIS A 268 -20.11 -12.35 11.02
CA HIS A 268 -20.14 -10.89 10.99
C HIS A 268 -19.88 -10.32 12.39
N CYS A 269 -19.08 -9.27 12.46
CA CYS A 269 -18.93 -8.51 13.69
C CYS A 269 -20.25 -7.77 13.98
N SER A 270 -20.95 -8.15 15.05
CA SER A 270 -22.12 -7.42 15.53
C SER A 270 -21.69 -6.39 16.57
N PRO A 271 -22.08 -5.10 16.43
CA PRO A 271 -21.88 -4.09 17.47
C PRO A 271 -22.48 -4.47 18.83
N TRP A 272 -23.38 -5.47 18.83
CA TRP A 272 -24.10 -5.98 20.01
C TRP A 272 -23.55 -7.32 20.52
N ALA A 273 -22.52 -7.88 19.87
CA ALA A 273 -21.88 -9.10 20.34
C ALA A 273 -21.16 -8.80 21.67
N ARG A 274 -21.59 -9.47 22.76
CA ARG A 274 -20.88 -9.39 24.05
C ARG A 274 -19.48 -9.98 23.88
N LYS A 275 -18.46 -9.30 24.40
CA LYS A 275 -17.12 -9.88 24.56
C LYS A 275 -17.25 -11.21 25.32
N VAL A 276 -16.97 -12.32 24.65
CA VAL A 276 -16.70 -13.57 25.35
C VAL A 276 -15.29 -13.42 25.92
N VAL A 277 -15.20 -13.03 27.18
CA VAL A 277 -13.94 -13.08 27.92
C VAL A 277 -13.68 -14.56 28.18
N HIS A 278 -12.82 -15.17 27.38
CA HIS A 278 -12.18 -16.40 27.81
C HIS A 278 -11.16 -16.01 28.88
N SER A 279 -11.54 -16.22 30.14
CA SER A 279 -10.58 -16.24 31.24
C SER A 279 -9.56 -17.35 30.97
N ALA A 280 -8.29 -16.97 30.92
CA ALA A 280 -7.17 -17.90 30.94
C ALA A 280 -7.16 -18.72 32.24
#